data_AF-A0A6B2DQV8-F1
#
_entry.id   AF-A0A6B2DQV8-F1
#
_cell.length_a   1.000
_cell.length_b   1.000
_cell.length_c   1.000
_cell.angle_alpha   90.00
_cell.angle_beta   90.00
_cell.angle_gamma   90.00
#
_symmetry.space_group_name_H-M   'P 1'
#
loop_
_entity.id
_entity.type
_entity.pdbx_description
1 polymer ?
#
loop_
_entity_poly.entity_id
_entity_poly.type
_entity_poly.pdbx_seq_one_letter_code
_entity_poly.pdbx_strand_id
1 'polypeptide(L)'
;MRFQVFRHRWRKVFAVAAAALLTGAALTVATGTATAAGTGPCDIYASGGTPCVAAHSTTRALFGSYGGSLYQVRRWSDGATANIGVLSAGGYANAAAQDSFCSGTYCTIVRIYDQTSRHNDLTIAPGGGANPTADQGANAAALPVTAGGHKVYGVYISAGNGYRNNNTNGIATGSAPEGMYMVTEGTHFNDRCCFDYGNAETNNNDTGNGDMDAIYFGTLCWFSPCSGSAPKVMADLENGLFAGGNGSNTANTGRSSAFVTAVTKNNGTSTYAIKDGNAQSGGLSTRWNGSLPTQGGYQPMTKQGAIILGIGGDNSNGSVGSFFEGVMTSGYPSDATENSVQANIVSVGYAKSVTFPVNGASYRLTNLAAGKVLDAANCGTANGTAVQLWDNLNNACQQWRFTNVGANKWTITNVNAGTVLDAVNCGVALGTATNLWQSLGNKCQQWAVIPAGNGRYELVVENSGMVLDDQNCGTANGTKTQMWMWLNNTCQLWSFSS
;
A
#
# COMPACT_ATOMS: atom_id res chain seq x y z
N MET A 1 -0.89 -2.73 84.80
CA MET A 1 0.44 -2.37 85.35
C MET A 1 1.47 -3.03 84.44
N ARG A 2 2.31 -2.34 83.67
CA ARG A 2 3.19 -1.23 84.03
C ARG A 2 3.47 -0.31 82.82
N PHE A 3 3.40 1.01 83.10
CA PHE A 3 4.29 2.09 82.63
C PHE A 3 4.22 2.44 81.11
N GLN A 4 4.09 3.68 80.64
CA GLN A 4 4.38 4.99 81.25
C GLN A 4 3.82 6.16 80.41
N VAL A 5 3.51 7.26 81.13
CA VAL A 5 3.73 8.70 80.77
C VAL A 5 2.74 9.33 79.77
N PHE A 6 1.78 10.15 80.22
CA PHE A 6 1.83 11.63 80.47
C PHE A 6 2.14 12.41 79.16
N ARG A 7 1.50 13.51 78.75
CA ARG A 7 0.79 14.60 79.45
C ARG A 7 0.17 15.57 78.41
N HIS A 8 -0.89 16.24 78.85
CA HIS A 8 -1.30 17.64 78.60
C HIS A 8 -1.25 18.31 77.21
N ARG A 9 -2.45 18.64 76.73
CA ARG A 9 -3.02 20.01 76.66
C ARG A 9 -2.07 21.20 76.43
N TRP A 10 -2.41 21.93 75.35
CA TRP A 10 -2.70 23.38 75.25
C TRP A 10 -1.70 24.32 74.51
N ARG A 11 -2.32 25.06 73.57
CA ARG A 11 -2.16 26.50 73.21
C ARG A 11 -1.29 26.91 71.99
N LYS A 12 -2.05 27.40 71.00
CA LYS A 12 -2.02 28.74 70.35
C LYS A 12 -0.86 29.15 69.40
N VAL A 13 -1.28 29.36 68.14
CA VAL A 13 -1.10 30.54 67.26
C VAL A 13 0.32 30.98 66.89
N PHE A 14 0.63 30.92 65.58
CA PHE A 14 1.16 32.06 64.81
C PHE A 14 0.75 31.91 63.34
N ALA A 15 0.27 33.01 62.76
CA ALA A 15 -0.13 33.14 61.36
C ALA A 15 1.06 33.56 60.50
N VAL A 16 1.19 32.96 59.30
CA VAL A 16 1.83 33.60 58.15
C VAL A 16 0.91 33.35 56.95
N ALA A 17 0.40 34.43 56.40
CA ALA A 17 -0.42 34.44 55.19
C ALA A 17 0.50 34.31 53.97
N ALA A 18 0.19 33.36 53.08
CA ALA A 18 0.68 33.35 51.71
C ALA A 18 -0.56 33.34 50.80
N ALA A 19 -0.82 34.48 50.16
CA ALA A 19 -1.82 34.61 49.12
C ALA A 19 -1.26 34.00 47.83
N ALA A 20 -1.86 32.89 47.37
CA ALA A 20 -1.62 32.36 46.04
C ALA A 20 -2.76 32.81 45.11
N LEU A 21 -2.41 33.66 44.15
CA LEU A 21 -3.21 34.02 42.99
C LEU A 21 -3.49 32.76 42.16
N LEU A 22 -4.75 32.32 42.12
CA LEU A 22 -5.24 31.35 41.15
C LEU A 22 -5.58 32.09 39.85
N THR A 23 -4.65 32.12 38.90
CA THR A 23 -4.96 32.42 37.50
C THR A 23 -5.67 31.22 36.89
N GLY A 24 -6.95 31.40 36.55
CA GLY A 24 -7.73 30.41 35.81
C GLY A 24 -7.18 30.25 34.40
N ALA A 25 -6.46 29.16 34.15
CA ALA A 25 -6.20 28.70 32.80
C ALA A 25 -7.47 28.01 32.30
N ALA A 26 -8.19 28.69 31.39
CA ALA A 26 -9.24 28.06 30.61
C ALA A 26 -8.60 26.96 29.74
N LEU A 27 -8.82 25.70 30.10
CA LEU A 27 -8.56 24.58 29.20
C LEU A 27 -9.55 24.68 28.04
N THR A 28 -9.07 25.11 26.87
CA THR A 28 -9.75 24.83 25.60
C THR A 28 -9.60 23.35 25.32
N VAL A 29 -10.55 22.56 25.83
CA VAL A 29 -10.74 21.18 25.37
C VAL A 29 -11.15 21.27 23.91
N ALA A 30 -10.26 20.83 23.01
CA ALA A 30 -10.63 20.58 21.62
C ALA A 30 -11.72 19.51 21.63
N THR A 31 -12.97 19.93 21.39
CA THR A 31 -14.10 19.03 21.23
C THR A 31 -13.90 18.28 19.92
N GLY A 32 -13.26 17.12 19.98
CA GLY A 32 -13.37 16.12 18.92
C GLY A 32 -14.85 15.77 18.81
N THR A 33 -15.48 16.11 17.69
CA THR A 33 -16.82 15.64 17.38
C THR A 33 -16.77 14.12 17.33
N ALA A 34 -17.50 13.46 18.23
CA ALA A 34 -17.71 12.02 18.14
C ALA A 34 -18.40 11.74 16.80
N THR A 35 -17.74 10.98 15.92
CA THR A 35 -18.31 10.55 14.64
C THR A 35 -19.52 9.67 14.93
N ALA A 36 -20.68 10.04 14.37
CA ALA A 36 -21.88 9.21 14.48
C ALA A 36 -21.63 7.84 13.85
N ALA A 37 -22.17 6.78 14.46
CA ALA A 37 -22.17 5.45 13.85
C ALA A 37 -22.86 5.54 12.47
N GLY A 38 -22.15 5.13 11.42
CA GLY A 38 -22.67 5.21 10.04
C GLY A 38 -22.36 6.51 9.29
N THR A 39 -21.25 7.19 9.57
CA THR A 39 -20.71 8.26 8.70
C THR A 39 -19.40 7.80 8.07
N GLY A 40 -19.29 7.85 6.75
CA GLY A 40 -18.08 7.54 5.99
C GLY A 40 -17.30 8.78 5.55
N PRO A 41 -16.07 8.63 5.05
CA PRO A 41 -15.25 9.72 4.50
C PRO A 41 -15.99 10.62 3.52
N CYS A 42 -16.81 10.06 2.63
CA CYS A 42 -17.51 10.86 1.62
C CYS A 42 -18.70 11.67 2.17
N ASP A 43 -19.31 11.23 3.26
CA ASP A 43 -20.32 12.03 3.97
C ASP A 43 -19.68 13.25 4.64
N ILE A 44 -18.45 13.08 5.16
CA ILE A 44 -17.65 14.15 5.78
C ILE A 44 -17.25 15.17 4.71
N TYR A 45 -16.74 14.70 3.56
CA TYR A 45 -16.40 15.55 2.42
C TYR A 45 -17.61 16.33 1.88
N ALA A 46 -18.76 15.68 1.72
CA ALA A 46 -19.99 16.34 1.33
C ALA A 46 -20.42 17.41 2.34
N SER A 47 -20.37 17.12 3.63
CA SER A 47 -20.67 18.07 4.71
C SER A 47 -19.69 19.25 4.74
N GLY A 48 -18.44 19.03 4.32
CA GLY A 48 -17.40 20.04 4.16
C GLY A 48 -17.48 20.85 2.87
N GLY A 49 -18.51 20.62 2.04
CA GLY A 49 -18.72 21.34 0.76
C GLY A 49 -17.80 20.90 -0.37
N THR A 50 -17.12 19.75 -0.25
CA THR A 50 -16.20 19.21 -1.26
C THR A 50 -16.50 17.74 -1.52
N PRO A 51 -17.66 17.40 -2.11
CA PRO A 51 -18.16 16.04 -2.18
C PRO A 51 -17.24 15.13 -3.02
N CYS A 52 -17.23 13.84 -2.65
CA CYS A 52 -16.57 12.81 -3.46
C CYS A 52 -17.15 12.75 -4.87
N VAL A 53 -16.27 12.64 -5.86
CA VAL A 53 -16.58 12.36 -7.27
C VAL A 53 -16.05 10.99 -7.72
N ALA A 54 -15.19 10.36 -6.92
CA ALA A 54 -14.90 8.94 -6.98
C ALA A 54 -14.54 8.43 -5.57
N ALA A 55 -14.94 7.20 -5.24
CA ALA A 55 -14.72 6.60 -3.93
C ALA A 55 -14.45 5.10 -4.07
N HIS A 56 -13.19 4.70 -3.86
CA HIS A 56 -12.70 3.35 -4.11
C HIS A 56 -12.21 2.70 -2.81
N SER A 57 -12.66 1.48 -2.53
CA SER A 57 -12.14 0.69 -1.43
C SER A 57 -12.47 -0.77 -1.64
N THR A 58 -11.53 -1.66 -1.29
CA THR A 58 -11.79 -3.10 -1.18
C THR A 58 -12.03 -3.56 0.26
N THR A 59 -11.96 -2.63 1.22
CA THR A 59 -12.00 -2.94 2.65
C THR A 59 -13.31 -2.53 3.31
N ARG A 60 -13.91 -1.39 2.93
CA ARG A 60 -15.15 -0.89 3.55
C ARG A 60 -15.94 0.07 2.67
N ALA A 61 -17.18 0.32 3.07
CA ALA A 61 -17.95 1.44 2.57
C ALA A 61 -17.32 2.79 3.00
N LEU A 62 -17.35 3.76 2.08
CA LEU A 62 -16.89 5.14 2.26
C LEU A 62 -18.05 6.13 2.39
N PHE A 63 -19.29 5.66 2.25
CA PHE A 63 -20.51 6.35 2.67
C PHE A 63 -21.24 5.50 3.71
N GLY A 64 -21.84 6.16 4.70
CA GLY A 64 -22.62 5.54 5.75
C GLY A 64 -23.81 4.70 5.27
N SER A 65 -24.37 5.06 4.13
CA SER A 65 -25.53 4.40 3.53
C SER A 65 -25.17 3.38 2.43
N TYR A 66 -23.88 3.24 2.07
CA TYR A 66 -23.49 2.40 0.95
C TYR A 66 -23.69 0.92 1.25
N GLY A 67 -24.55 0.25 0.48
CA GLY A 67 -24.84 -1.18 0.59
C GLY A 67 -24.44 -1.99 -0.65
N GLY A 68 -23.62 -1.44 -1.54
CA GLY A 68 -23.28 -2.02 -2.83
C GLY A 68 -22.05 -2.94 -2.83
N SER A 69 -21.60 -3.26 -4.05
CA SER A 69 -20.39 -4.04 -4.32
C SER A 69 -19.15 -3.16 -4.22
N LEU A 70 -18.15 -3.58 -3.43
CA LEU A 70 -16.89 -2.84 -3.29
C LEU A 70 -15.90 -3.15 -4.43
N TYR A 71 -15.81 -4.41 -4.84
CA TYR A 71 -14.94 -4.85 -5.92
C TYR A 71 -15.45 -6.14 -6.57
N GLN A 72 -14.87 -6.50 -7.71
CA GLN A 72 -15.13 -7.76 -8.40
C GLN A 72 -13.86 -8.59 -8.46
N VAL A 73 -13.99 -9.88 -8.13
CA VAL A 73 -12.94 -10.87 -8.30
C VAL A 73 -13.24 -11.78 -9.48
N ARG A 74 -12.19 -12.24 -10.17
CA ARG A 74 -12.25 -13.28 -11.19
C ARG A 74 -11.48 -14.51 -10.72
N ARG A 75 -12.14 -15.65 -10.73
CA ARG A 75 -11.59 -16.93 -10.32
C ARG A 75 -10.73 -17.53 -11.42
N TRP A 76 -9.52 -17.97 -11.09
CA TRP A 76 -8.58 -18.49 -12.09
C TRP A 76 -9.03 -19.82 -12.71
N SER A 77 -9.70 -20.69 -11.94
CA SER A 77 -10.01 -22.06 -12.39
C SER A 77 -10.96 -22.13 -13.57
N ASP A 78 -11.86 -21.15 -13.72
CA ASP A 78 -12.93 -21.16 -14.72
C ASP A 78 -13.31 -19.77 -15.25
N GLY A 79 -12.61 -18.71 -14.83
CA GLY A 79 -12.88 -17.35 -15.28
C GLY A 79 -14.17 -16.75 -14.74
N ALA A 80 -14.90 -17.44 -13.85
CA ALA A 80 -16.11 -16.91 -13.25
C ALA A 80 -15.80 -15.63 -12.43
N THR A 81 -16.77 -14.72 -12.36
CA THR A 81 -16.64 -13.49 -11.55
C THR A 81 -17.62 -13.47 -10.38
N ALA A 82 -17.24 -12.78 -9.32
CA ALA A 82 -18.12 -12.49 -8.19
C ALA A 82 -17.86 -11.08 -7.67
N ASN A 83 -18.94 -10.38 -7.32
CA ASN A 83 -18.87 -9.10 -6.65
C ASN A 83 -18.78 -9.31 -5.14
N ILE A 84 -17.85 -8.62 -4.50
CA ILE A 84 -17.71 -8.63 -3.04
C ILE A 84 -18.29 -7.32 -2.52
N GLY A 85 -19.44 -7.43 -1.85
CA GLY A 85 -20.10 -6.29 -1.21
C GLY A 85 -19.74 -6.14 0.27
N VAL A 86 -20.48 -5.27 0.93
CA VAL A 86 -20.39 -5.05 2.37
C VAL A 86 -21.22 -6.05 3.17
N LEU A 87 -20.83 -6.30 4.42
CA LEU A 87 -21.59 -7.11 5.37
C LEU A 87 -22.92 -6.45 5.77
N SER A 88 -22.93 -5.12 5.80
CA SER A 88 -24.10 -4.28 6.06
C SER A 88 -23.86 -2.91 5.44
N ALA A 89 -24.91 -2.11 5.20
CA ALA A 89 -24.75 -0.74 4.70
C ALA A 89 -23.78 0.07 5.59
N GLY A 90 -22.84 0.79 4.97
CA GLY A 90 -21.79 1.53 5.67
C GLY A 90 -20.71 0.67 6.34
N GLY A 91 -20.76 -0.66 6.15
CA GLY A 91 -19.90 -1.62 6.83
C GLY A 91 -18.65 -2.04 6.06
N TYR A 92 -18.09 -3.18 6.47
CA TYR A 92 -16.84 -3.74 5.95
C TYR A 92 -17.09 -4.77 4.84
N ALA A 93 -16.08 -5.03 4.01
CA ALA A 93 -16.14 -6.03 2.96
C ALA A 93 -16.45 -7.43 3.49
N ASN A 94 -17.26 -8.19 2.76
CA ASN A 94 -17.55 -9.58 3.06
C ASN A 94 -16.41 -10.50 2.57
N ALA A 95 -15.30 -10.55 3.31
CA ALA A 95 -14.17 -11.41 2.98
C ALA A 95 -14.53 -12.91 2.91
N ALA A 96 -15.50 -13.36 3.70
CA ALA A 96 -15.95 -14.76 3.66
C ALA A 96 -16.58 -15.13 2.30
N ALA A 97 -17.27 -14.19 1.65
CA ALA A 97 -17.78 -14.39 0.29
C ALA A 97 -16.63 -14.57 -0.72
N GLN A 98 -15.57 -13.78 -0.60
CA GLN A 98 -14.36 -13.96 -1.42
C GLN A 98 -13.71 -15.32 -1.15
N ASP A 99 -13.47 -15.66 0.11
CA ASP A 99 -12.84 -16.92 0.52
C ASP A 99 -13.60 -18.13 -0.05
N SER A 100 -14.94 -18.10 0.07
CA SER A 100 -15.80 -19.16 -0.45
C SER A 100 -15.74 -19.24 -1.98
N PHE A 101 -15.82 -18.10 -2.66
CA PHE A 101 -15.78 -18.05 -4.13
C PHE A 101 -14.45 -18.55 -4.68
N CYS A 102 -13.34 -18.16 -4.05
CA CYS A 102 -11.97 -18.45 -4.47
C CYS A 102 -11.43 -19.78 -3.92
N SER A 103 -12.27 -20.59 -3.25
CA SER A 103 -11.86 -21.86 -2.66
C SER A 103 -11.25 -22.82 -3.71
N GLY A 104 -10.16 -23.49 -3.33
CA GLY A 104 -9.45 -24.45 -4.20
C GLY A 104 -8.65 -23.81 -5.35
N THR A 105 -8.68 -22.49 -5.50
CA THR A 105 -7.97 -21.78 -6.57
C THR A 105 -7.43 -20.42 -6.07
N TYR A 106 -7.09 -19.50 -6.95
CA TYR A 106 -6.81 -18.11 -6.61
C TYR A 106 -7.71 -17.18 -7.42
N CYS A 107 -7.78 -15.93 -7.00
CA CYS A 107 -8.61 -14.91 -7.61
C CYS A 107 -7.81 -13.65 -7.89
N THR A 108 -8.18 -12.97 -8.97
CA THR A 108 -7.65 -11.66 -9.33
C THR A 108 -8.72 -10.61 -9.07
N ILE A 109 -8.37 -9.47 -8.48
CA ILE A 109 -9.24 -8.29 -8.43
C ILE A 109 -9.25 -7.69 -9.84
N VAL A 110 -10.42 -7.69 -10.49
CA VAL A 110 -10.57 -7.21 -11.88
C VAL A 110 -11.25 -5.85 -11.98
N ARG A 111 -11.93 -5.44 -10.91
CA ARG A 111 -12.59 -4.14 -10.80
C ARG A 111 -12.65 -3.69 -9.35
N ILE A 112 -12.42 -2.40 -9.12
CA ILE A 112 -12.69 -1.73 -7.84
C ILE A 112 -13.82 -0.74 -8.14
N TYR A 113 -14.97 -0.96 -7.53
CA TYR A 113 -16.17 -0.16 -7.82
C TYR A 113 -16.05 1.24 -7.19
N ASP A 114 -16.52 2.23 -7.92
CA ASP A 114 -16.78 3.56 -7.38
C ASP A 114 -18.10 3.54 -6.61
N GLN A 115 -18.04 3.92 -5.33
CA GLN A 115 -19.18 3.93 -4.44
C GLN A 115 -20.08 5.17 -4.65
N THR A 116 -19.62 6.17 -5.40
CA THR A 116 -20.46 7.31 -5.77
C THR A 116 -21.50 6.91 -6.83
N SER A 117 -22.50 7.76 -7.06
CA SER A 117 -23.45 7.58 -8.16
C SER A 117 -22.85 7.79 -9.56
N ARG A 118 -21.56 8.12 -9.64
CA ARG A 118 -20.87 8.42 -10.92
C ARG A 118 -20.29 7.17 -11.57
N HIS A 119 -20.09 6.09 -10.80
CA HIS A 119 -19.57 4.82 -11.30
C HIS A 119 -18.25 4.96 -12.06
N ASN A 120 -17.35 5.79 -11.54
CA ASN A 120 -15.97 5.94 -12.02
C ASN A 120 -15.11 4.72 -11.64
N ASP A 121 -15.64 3.50 -11.85
CA ASP A 121 -15.00 2.24 -11.46
C ASP A 121 -13.59 2.11 -12.05
N LEU A 122 -12.67 1.58 -11.27
CA LEU A 122 -11.34 1.22 -11.73
C LEU A 122 -11.33 -0.21 -12.27
N THR A 123 -10.79 -0.40 -13.47
CA THR A 123 -10.52 -1.72 -14.06
C THR A 123 -9.03 -1.89 -14.33
N ILE A 124 -8.58 -3.11 -14.63
CA ILE A 124 -7.17 -3.37 -15.00
C ILE A 124 -6.73 -2.39 -16.09
N ALA A 125 -5.59 -1.74 -15.86
CA ALA A 125 -5.10 -0.69 -16.74
C ALA A 125 -4.76 -1.23 -18.14
N PRO A 126 -5.18 -0.53 -19.21
CA PRO A 126 -4.71 -0.80 -20.56
C PRO A 126 -3.22 -0.43 -20.70
N GLY A 127 -2.58 -0.85 -21.80
CA GLY A 127 -1.27 -0.35 -22.15
C GLY A 127 -1.27 1.16 -22.42
N GLY A 128 -0.09 1.78 -22.26
CA GLY A 128 0.17 3.20 -22.45
C GLY A 128 1.56 3.47 -23.05
N GLY A 129 2.04 4.71 -22.87
CA GLY A 129 3.29 5.20 -23.45
C GLY A 129 4.54 4.50 -22.92
N ALA A 130 4.63 4.28 -21.59
CA ALA A 130 5.78 3.62 -20.97
C ALA A 130 5.73 2.10 -21.08
N ASN A 131 4.53 1.51 -21.06
CA ASN A 131 4.34 0.07 -21.22
C ASN A 131 3.16 -0.22 -22.15
N PRO A 132 3.39 -0.76 -23.37
CA PRO A 132 2.34 -0.96 -24.36
C PRO A 132 1.44 -2.16 -24.05
N THR A 133 1.80 -3.00 -23.09
CA THR A 133 1.00 -4.14 -22.67
C THR A 133 0.05 -3.75 -21.55
N ALA A 134 -1.15 -4.36 -21.54
CA ALA A 134 -2.06 -4.18 -20.42
C ALA A 134 -1.44 -4.74 -19.13
N ASP A 135 -1.71 -4.05 -18.04
CA ASP A 135 -1.26 -4.47 -16.72
C ASP A 135 -1.99 -5.73 -16.26
N GLN A 136 -1.56 -6.28 -15.12
CA GLN A 136 -2.25 -7.37 -14.46
C GLN A 136 -3.10 -6.85 -13.30
N GLY A 137 -4.18 -7.57 -12.99
CA GLY A 137 -4.91 -7.36 -11.75
C GLY A 137 -4.13 -7.94 -10.56
N ALA A 138 -4.36 -7.36 -9.39
CA ALA A 138 -3.78 -7.83 -8.13
C ALA A 138 -4.40 -9.15 -7.69
N ASN A 139 -3.61 -10.00 -7.03
CA ASN A 139 -4.13 -11.20 -6.38
C ASN A 139 -5.03 -10.80 -5.19
N ALA A 140 -6.26 -11.32 -5.17
CA ALA A 140 -7.29 -10.93 -4.20
C ALA A 140 -6.98 -11.37 -2.76
N ALA A 141 -6.05 -12.32 -2.57
CA ALA A 141 -5.65 -12.80 -1.26
C ALA A 141 -4.35 -12.18 -0.73
N ALA A 142 -3.68 -11.34 -1.53
CA ALA A 142 -2.31 -10.83 -1.27
C ALA A 142 -2.19 -9.86 -0.11
N LEU A 143 -3.26 -9.17 0.28
CA LEU A 143 -3.21 -8.18 1.35
C LEU A 143 -4.30 -8.39 2.40
N PRO A 144 -4.26 -9.49 3.17
CA PRO A 144 -5.20 -9.71 4.26
C PRO A 144 -4.90 -8.75 5.42
N VAL A 145 -5.91 -8.04 5.87
CA VAL A 145 -5.86 -7.16 7.03
C VAL A 145 -7.15 -7.27 7.85
N THR A 146 -7.14 -6.67 9.04
CA THR A 146 -8.35 -6.45 9.82
C THR A 146 -8.75 -4.98 9.74
N ALA A 147 -10.02 -4.69 9.52
CA ALA A 147 -10.63 -3.36 9.58
C ALA A 147 -11.90 -3.42 10.43
N GLY A 148 -11.98 -2.62 11.49
CA GLY A 148 -13.09 -2.65 12.45
C GLY A 148 -13.29 -4.00 13.13
N GLY A 149 -12.24 -4.81 13.27
CA GLY A 149 -12.33 -6.19 13.77
C GLY A 149 -12.74 -7.22 12.72
N HIS A 150 -13.04 -6.82 11.47
CA HIS A 150 -13.41 -7.72 10.39
C HIS A 150 -12.21 -8.05 9.50
N LYS A 151 -12.06 -9.32 9.11
CA LYS A 151 -11.14 -9.71 8.04
C LYS A 151 -11.59 -9.05 6.74
N VAL A 152 -10.66 -8.38 6.07
CA VAL A 152 -10.85 -7.75 4.77
C VAL A 152 -9.58 -7.90 3.93
N TYR A 153 -9.66 -7.56 2.65
CA TYR A 153 -8.54 -7.61 1.72
C TYR A 153 -8.28 -6.23 1.14
N GLY A 154 -7.05 -5.74 1.25
CA GLY A 154 -6.57 -4.61 0.47
C GLY A 154 -6.15 -5.05 -0.93
N VAL A 155 -5.67 -4.11 -1.74
CA VAL A 155 -5.07 -4.34 -3.05
C VAL A 155 -3.55 -4.32 -2.91
N TYR A 156 -2.90 -5.47 -3.11
CA TYR A 156 -1.44 -5.57 -3.18
C TYR A 156 -0.98 -5.28 -4.61
N ILE A 157 -0.32 -4.15 -4.84
CA ILE A 157 0.25 -3.79 -6.14
C ILE A 157 1.69 -4.30 -6.19
N SER A 158 1.90 -5.37 -6.95
CA SER A 158 3.23 -5.81 -7.40
C SER A 158 3.62 -5.06 -8.68
N ALA A 159 4.91 -5.09 -9.05
CA ALA A 159 5.34 -4.50 -10.31
C ALA A 159 4.60 -5.16 -11.49
N GLY A 160 3.99 -4.33 -12.34
CA GLY A 160 3.09 -4.74 -13.43
C GLY A 160 1.61 -4.81 -13.05
N ASN A 161 1.22 -4.49 -11.82
CA ASN A 161 -0.17 -4.28 -11.46
C ASN A 161 -0.58 -2.82 -11.63
N GLY A 162 -1.80 -2.59 -12.13
CA GLY A 162 -2.35 -1.26 -12.29
C GLY A 162 -3.84 -1.26 -12.60
N TYR A 163 -4.51 -0.19 -12.18
CA TYR A 163 -5.91 0.04 -12.51
C TYR A 163 -6.13 1.45 -13.03
N ARG A 164 -7.12 1.60 -13.91
CA ARG A 164 -7.41 2.86 -14.58
C ARG A 164 -8.88 3.01 -14.96
N ASN A 165 -9.32 4.26 -15.07
CA ASN A 165 -10.52 4.65 -15.79
C ASN A 165 -10.26 5.96 -16.57
N ASN A 166 -10.33 5.89 -17.91
CA ASN A 166 -10.16 7.06 -18.79
C ASN A 166 -11.47 7.78 -19.13
N ASN A 167 -12.61 7.16 -18.86
CA ASN A 167 -13.93 7.65 -19.25
C ASN A 167 -14.73 7.95 -17.98
N THR A 168 -14.33 9.01 -17.30
CA THR A 168 -14.88 9.38 -16.01
C THR A 168 -15.95 10.47 -16.16
N ASN A 169 -16.69 10.72 -15.09
CA ASN A 169 -17.62 11.84 -15.00
C ASN A 169 -17.45 12.56 -13.66
N GLY A 170 -17.14 13.85 -13.72
CA GLY A 170 -17.07 14.75 -12.56
C GLY A 170 -15.71 14.83 -11.87
N ILE A 171 -14.72 14.09 -12.35
CA ILE A 171 -13.32 14.32 -11.97
C ILE A 171 -12.89 15.70 -12.49
N ALA A 172 -12.06 16.42 -11.74
CA ALA A 172 -11.62 17.75 -12.12
C ALA A 172 -10.83 17.72 -13.43
N THR A 173 -11.09 18.68 -14.31
CA THR A 173 -10.33 18.89 -15.56
C THR A 173 -9.82 20.32 -15.63
N GLY A 174 -8.77 20.54 -16.43
CA GLY A 174 -8.10 21.83 -16.53
C GLY A 174 -7.64 22.33 -15.16
N SER A 175 -8.00 23.57 -14.84
CA SER A 175 -7.66 24.22 -13.58
C SER A 175 -8.70 24.06 -12.48
N ALA A 176 -9.71 23.19 -12.65
CA ALA A 176 -10.71 22.96 -11.62
C ALA A 176 -10.07 22.43 -10.31
N PRO A 177 -10.51 22.89 -9.13
CA PRO A 177 -9.95 22.44 -7.86
C PRO A 177 -10.38 21.02 -7.50
N GLU A 178 -9.47 20.28 -6.88
CA GLU A 178 -9.75 18.94 -6.34
C GLU A 178 -8.97 18.66 -5.05
N GLY A 179 -9.38 17.60 -4.37
CA GLY A 179 -8.62 16.98 -3.29
C GLY A 179 -8.83 15.48 -3.26
N MET A 180 -7.88 14.76 -2.71
CA MET A 180 -7.88 13.30 -2.71
C MET A 180 -7.14 12.77 -1.49
N TYR A 181 -7.51 11.55 -1.08
CA TYR A 181 -6.73 10.78 -0.13
C TYR A 181 -6.64 9.32 -0.56
N MET A 182 -5.60 8.64 -0.08
CA MET A 182 -5.58 7.18 -0.01
C MET A 182 -5.01 6.70 1.33
N VAL A 183 -5.44 5.52 1.78
CA VAL A 183 -4.79 4.76 2.85
C VAL A 183 -3.90 3.71 2.20
N THR A 184 -2.60 3.76 2.54
CA THR A 184 -1.54 2.89 2.05
C THR A 184 -0.70 2.30 3.19
N GLU A 185 0.42 1.66 2.91
CA GLU A 185 1.32 1.00 3.86
C GLU A 185 2.73 1.56 3.79
N GLY A 186 3.26 2.07 4.90
CA GLY A 186 4.60 2.66 4.97
C GLY A 186 5.76 1.66 4.91
N THR A 187 5.46 0.38 4.67
CA THR A 187 6.42 -0.72 4.55
C THR A 187 6.40 -1.43 3.20
N HIS A 188 5.44 -1.09 2.31
CA HIS A 188 5.33 -1.65 0.97
C HIS A 188 5.43 -0.54 -0.08
N PHE A 189 6.63 -0.35 -0.61
CA PHE A 189 6.98 0.69 -1.58
C PHE A 189 8.33 0.36 -2.24
N ASN A 190 8.65 1.03 -3.35
CA ASN A 190 10.00 1.06 -3.92
C ASN A 190 10.36 2.48 -4.40
N ASP A 191 11.43 2.59 -5.17
CA ASP A 191 11.95 3.81 -5.79
C ASP A 191 11.73 3.84 -7.30
N ARG A 192 10.73 3.11 -7.81
CA ARG A 192 10.35 3.08 -9.23
C ARG A 192 9.12 3.94 -9.48
N CYS A 193 8.80 4.13 -10.76
CA CYS A 193 7.63 4.88 -11.21
C CYS A 193 6.47 3.96 -11.66
N CYS A 194 5.22 4.29 -11.31
CA CYS A 194 4.83 5.19 -10.20
C CYS A 194 3.70 4.55 -9.38
N PHE A 195 3.73 4.66 -8.04
CA PHE A 195 2.64 4.15 -7.19
C PHE A 195 1.70 5.30 -6.87
N ASP A 196 0.84 5.60 -7.84
CA ASP A 196 -0.03 6.76 -7.78
C ASP A 196 -1.49 6.40 -7.52
N TYR A 197 -2.23 7.36 -6.98
CA TYR A 197 -3.69 7.36 -6.98
C TYR A 197 -4.20 8.78 -7.20
N GLY A 198 -4.95 9.01 -8.27
CA GLY A 198 -5.51 10.33 -8.56
C GLY A 198 -5.74 10.61 -10.04
N ASN A 199 -5.71 11.89 -10.39
CA ASN A 199 -6.03 12.43 -11.71
C ASN A 199 -4.91 12.18 -12.71
N ALA A 200 -5.27 11.76 -13.93
CA ALA A 200 -4.31 11.50 -14.98
C ALA A 200 -4.85 11.81 -16.39
N GLU A 201 -4.00 11.60 -17.38
CA GLU A 201 -4.32 11.69 -18.80
C GLU A 201 -5.39 10.68 -19.22
N THR A 202 -6.18 11.04 -20.20
CA THR A 202 -7.24 10.16 -20.72
C THR A 202 -6.77 9.17 -21.78
N ASN A 203 -5.52 9.32 -22.25
CA ASN A 203 -4.96 8.55 -23.36
C ASN A 203 -3.81 7.60 -22.95
N ASN A 204 -3.47 7.49 -21.67
CA ASN A 204 -2.38 6.66 -21.12
C ASN A 204 -0.98 7.05 -21.61
N ASN A 205 -0.79 8.29 -22.06
CA ASN A 205 0.51 8.81 -22.47
C ASN A 205 0.80 10.07 -21.67
N ASP A 206 2.07 10.34 -21.46
CA ASP A 206 2.53 11.66 -21.03
C ASP A 206 2.14 12.69 -22.10
N THR A 207 1.31 13.65 -21.72
CA THR A 207 0.91 14.79 -22.57
C THR A 207 1.45 16.13 -22.09
N GLY A 208 2.26 16.12 -21.02
CA GLY A 208 3.05 17.23 -20.54
C GLY A 208 2.71 17.71 -19.12
N ASN A 209 3.60 18.55 -18.60
CA ASN A 209 3.46 19.22 -17.31
C ASN A 209 2.04 19.73 -17.01
N GLY A 210 1.50 19.32 -15.86
CA GLY A 210 0.21 19.81 -15.36
C GLY A 210 -1.01 18.99 -15.81
N ASP A 211 -0.82 17.93 -16.60
CA ASP A 211 -1.90 17.06 -17.07
C ASP A 211 -2.29 15.95 -16.09
N MET A 212 -1.45 15.69 -15.08
CA MET A 212 -1.77 14.87 -13.90
C MET A 212 -1.96 15.69 -12.63
N ASP A 213 -2.65 15.09 -11.67
CA ASP A 213 -2.67 15.51 -10.26
C ASP A 213 -2.99 14.29 -9.40
N ALA A 214 -1.95 13.56 -8.99
CA ALA A 214 -2.10 12.31 -8.27
C ALA A 214 -1.26 12.28 -7.00
N ILE A 215 -1.72 11.52 -6.00
CA ILE A 215 -0.90 11.19 -4.84
C ILE A 215 0.13 10.17 -5.28
N TYR A 216 1.41 10.48 -5.14
CA TYR A 216 2.49 9.50 -5.18
C TYR A 216 2.87 9.05 -3.77
N PHE A 217 3.15 7.75 -3.57
CA PHE A 217 3.76 7.25 -2.34
C PHE A 217 4.93 6.29 -2.59
N GLY A 218 6.13 6.67 -2.13
CA GLY A 218 7.33 5.84 -2.28
C GLY A 218 8.62 6.62 -2.02
N THR A 219 9.75 6.08 -2.50
CA THR A 219 11.08 6.69 -2.30
C THR A 219 11.73 7.22 -3.57
N LEU A 220 11.05 7.16 -4.72
CA LEU A 220 11.56 7.75 -5.95
C LEU A 220 11.77 9.26 -5.73
N CYS A 221 12.88 9.77 -6.23
CA CYS A 221 13.29 11.16 -5.99
C CYS A 221 13.79 11.77 -7.29
N TRP A 222 13.03 12.71 -7.84
CA TRP A 222 13.36 13.40 -9.10
C TRP A 222 14.15 14.68 -8.87
N PHE A 223 13.97 15.29 -7.70
CA PHE A 223 14.55 16.58 -7.36
C PHE A 223 15.44 16.45 -6.12
N SER A 224 16.69 16.89 -6.24
CA SER A 224 17.61 16.93 -5.08
C SER A 224 17.21 18.01 -4.06
N PRO A 225 17.51 17.83 -2.76
CA PRO A 225 18.21 16.69 -2.17
C PRO A 225 17.31 15.47 -1.94
N CYS A 226 17.83 14.30 -2.31
CA CYS A 226 17.22 13.01 -2.00
C CYS A 226 17.72 12.51 -0.64
N SER A 227 17.02 12.87 0.43
CA SER A 227 17.35 12.46 1.79
C SER A 227 16.22 11.66 2.44
N GLY A 228 16.60 10.78 3.37
CA GLY A 228 15.68 9.91 4.12
C GLY A 228 15.41 8.57 3.45
N SER A 229 15.13 7.55 4.26
CA SER A 229 14.79 6.19 3.81
C SER A 229 13.29 5.88 3.91
N ALA A 230 12.52 6.74 4.56
CA ALA A 230 11.08 6.60 4.67
C ALA A 230 10.39 7.02 3.36
N PRO A 231 9.32 6.32 2.94
CA PRO A 231 8.53 6.72 1.78
C PRO A 231 7.82 8.05 2.07
N LYS A 232 7.67 8.86 1.03
CA LYS A 232 7.08 10.20 1.09
C LYS A 232 5.77 10.22 0.33
N VAL A 233 4.82 10.96 0.87
CA VAL A 233 3.68 11.43 0.08
C VAL A 233 4.16 12.60 -0.77
N MET A 234 3.93 12.55 -2.07
CA MET A 234 4.23 13.60 -3.04
C MET A 234 3.05 13.80 -3.98
N ALA A 235 3.08 14.85 -4.80
CA ALA A 235 2.16 15.04 -5.90
C ALA A 235 2.86 14.68 -7.22
N ASP A 236 2.30 13.74 -7.97
CA ASP A 236 2.64 13.58 -9.38
C ASP A 236 1.80 14.57 -10.19
N LEU A 237 2.49 15.50 -10.84
CA LEU A 237 1.87 16.54 -11.67
C LEU A 237 2.24 16.38 -13.15
N GLU A 238 2.66 15.18 -13.55
CA GLU A 238 3.29 14.82 -14.83
C GLU A 238 4.65 15.49 -15.02
N ASN A 239 5.62 14.70 -15.50
CA ASN A 239 7.01 15.10 -15.68
C ASN A 239 7.68 15.64 -14.39
N GLY A 240 7.08 15.36 -13.23
CA GLY A 240 7.62 15.78 -11.94
C GLY A 240 6.88 15.21 -10.75
N LEU A 241 7.65 14.57 -9.85
CA LEU A 241 7.20 14.15 -8.53
C LEU A 241 7.57 15.19 -7.46
N PHE A 242 6.58 15.97 -7.02
CA PHE A 242 6.78 17.15 -6.18
C PHE A 242 6.50 16.86 -4.70
N ALA A 243 7.49 17.08 -3.84
CA ALA A 243 7.34 17.08 -2.37
C ALA A 243 7.04 18.49 -1.81
N GLY A 244 7.12 19.51 -2.65
CA GLY A 244 6.86 20.91 -2.34
C GLY A 244 6.82 21.77 -3.62
N GLY A 245 7.04 23.08 -3.51
CA GLY A 245 6.81 24.03 -4.63
C GLY A 245 7.52 23.67 -5.92
N ASN A 246 8.86 23.68 -5.96
CA ASN A 246 9.65 23.40 -7.17
C ASN A 246 10.50 22.12 -7.03
N GLY A 247 9.94 21.09 -6.40
CA GLY A 247 10.52 19.76 -6.34
C GLY A 247 10.65 19.23 -4.93
N SER A 248 11.88 19.09 -4.43
CA SER A 248 12.16 18.52 -3.10
C SER A 248 11.71 19.44 -1.96
N ASN A 249 11.45 18.85 -0.80
CA ASN A 249 11.08 19.56 0.41
C ASN A 249 11.62 18.80 1.62
N THR A 250 12.61 19.36 2.32
CA THR A 250 13.27 18.69 3.45
C THR A 250 12.38 18.57 4.68
N ALA A 251 11.29 19.34 4.78
CA ALA A 251 10.27 19.16 5.81
C ALA A 251 9.42 17.90 5.59
N ASN A 252 9.42 17.36 4.36
CA ASN A 252 8.81 16.08 4.04
C ASN A 252 9.76 14.93 4.42
N THR A 253 9.71 14.54 5.70
CA THR A 253 10.53 13.46 6.27
C THR A 253 9.97 12.06 6.02
N GLY A 254 8.81 11.95 5.35
CA GLY A 254 8.14 10.68 5.05
C GLY A 254 7.39 10.05 6.23
N ARG A 255 6.77 8.89 5.94
CA ARG A 255 5.95 8.12 6.88
C ARG A 255 6.14 6.61 6.69
N SER A 256 6.64 5.93 7.72
CA SER A 256 6.83 4.47 7.72
C SER A 256 5.88 3.72 8.67
N SER A 257 4.79 4.35 9.10
CA SER A 257 3.76 3.65 9.89
C SER A 257 3.15 2.50 9.07
N ALA A 258 2.72 1.43 9.75
CA ALA A 258 2.17 0.25 9.08
C ALA A 258 0.99 0.58 8.16
N PHE A 259 0.23 1.62 8.50
CA PHE A 259 -0.76 2.22 7.61
C PHE A 259 -0.55 3.74 7.58
N VAL A 260 -0.65 4.32 6.39
CA VAL A 260 -0.40 5.74 6.12
C VAL A 260 -1.62 6.33 5.46
N THR A 261 -2.13 7.44 5.97
CA THR A 261 -3.08 8.28 5.23
C THR A 261 -2.25 9.27 4.42
N ALA A 262 -2.38 9.24 3.10
CA ALA A 262 -1.75 10.17 2.17
C ALA A 262 -2.82 11.11 1.60
N VAL A 263 -2.54 12.41 1.56
CA VAL A 263 -3.51 13.43 1.12
C VAL A 263 -2.82 14.45 0.22
N THR A 264 -3.44 14.73 -0.92
CA THR A 264 -3.13 15.91 -1.75
C THR A 264 -4.39 16.71 -2.02
N LYS A 265 -4.24 18.02 -2.20
CA LYS A 265 -5.30 18.89 -2.73
C LYS A 265 -4.69 20.03 -3.50
N ASN A 266 -5.36 20.45 -4.56
CA ASN A 266 -4.84 21.40 -5.52
C ASN A 266 -5.97 22.33 -5.98
N ASN A 267 -5.72 23.64 -5.96
CA ASN A 267 -6.71 24.60 -6.45
C ASN A 267 -6.66 24.77 -7.99
N GLY A 268 -5.71 24.10 -8.65
CA GLY A 268 -5.52 24.06 -10.10
C GLY A 268 -4.93 25.33 -10.72
N THR A 269 -4.69 26.39 -9.94
CA THR A 269 -4.31 27.71 -10.47
C THR A 269 -3.10 28.34 -9.79
N SER A 270 -2.82 28.03 -8.54
CA SER A 270 -1.75 28.70 -7.80
C SER A 270 -1.21 27.94 -6.60
N THR A 271 -2.02 27.13 -5.90
CA THR A 271 -1.61 26.50 -4.64
C THR A 271 -2.07 25.06 -4.53
N TYR A 272 -1.25 24.26 -3.87
CA TYR A 272 -1.56 22.89 -3.51
C TYR A 272 -0.98 22.53 -2.14
N ALA A 273 -1.45 21.43 -1.56
CA ALA A 273 -0.97 20.94 -0.28
C ALA A 273 -0.76 19.42 -0.32
N ILE A 274 0.22 18.98 0.46
CA ILE A 274 0.56 17.57 0.70
C ILE A 274 0.52 17.32 2.20
N LYS A 275 -0.16 16.25 2.61
CA LYS A 275 -0.20 15.82 4.00
C LYS A 275 -0.02 14.32 4.12
N ASP A 276 0.46 13.90 5.27
CA ASP A 276 0.44 12.49 5.66
C ASP A 276 -0.05 12.31 7.10
N GLY A 277 -0.45 11.10 7.46
CA GLY A 277 -0.85 10.73 8.81
C GLY A 277 -0.62 9.25 9.07
N ASN A 278 -0.56 8.86 10.34
CA ASN A 278 -0.67 7.44 10.68
C ASN A 278 -2.15 7.07 10.64
N ALA A 279 -2.54 6.16 9.75
CA ALA A 279 -3.95 5.76 9.62
C ALA A 279 -4.46 4.96 10.82
N GLN A 280 -3.61 4.59 11.78
CA GLN A 280 -3.99 3.92 13.01
C GLN A 280 -4.09 4.85 14.23
N SER A 281 -3.55 6.08 14.18
CA SER A 281 -3.60 7.02 15.30
C SER A 281 -3.22 8.45 14.92
N GLY A 282 -3.71 9.42 15.71
CA GLY A 282 -3.32 10.82 15.58
C GLY A 282 -3.93 11.55 14.36
N GLY A 283 -3.42 12.75 14.10
CA GLY A 283 -3.90 13.63 13.02
C GLY A 283 -2.98 13.68 11.80
N LEU A 284 -3.37 14.49 10.82
CA LEU A 284 -2.56 14.78 9.64
C LEU A 284 -1.45 15.76 9.97
N SER A 285 -0.29 15.56 9.35
CA SER A 285 0.84 16.47 9.32
C SER A 285 0.95 17.10 7.93
N THR A 286 0.91 18.43 7.87
CA THR A 286 1.15 19.16 6.62
C THR A 286 2.64 19.08 6.26
N ARG A 287 2.93 18.49 5.09
CA ARG A 287 4.28 18.42 4.52
C ARG A 287 4.56 19.59 3.61
N TRP A 288 3.55 20.00 2.85
CA TRP A 288 3.57 21.18 2.00
C TRP A 288 2.21 21.85 2.02
N ASN A 289 2.20 23.18 2.01
CA ASN A 289 1.04 24.01 1.75
C ASN A 289 1.56 25.33 1.19
N GLY A 290 1.47 25.50 -0.12
CA GLY A 290 2.13 26.60 -0.81
C GLY A 290 1.85 26.61 -2.30
N SER A 291 2.70 27.31 -3.06
CA SER A 291 2.49 27.45 -4.49
C SER A 291 2.58 26.12 -5.23
N LEU A 292 1.90 26.03 -6.37
CA LEU A 292 2.24 25.09 -7.43
C LEU A 292 3.68 25.31 -7.92
N PRO A 293 4.27 24.34 -8.64
CA PRO A 293 5.53 24.58 -9.33
C PRO A 293 5.42 25.78 -10.26
N THR A 294 6.41 26.66 -10.18
CA THR A 294 6.49 27.87 -11.02
C THR A 294 7.24 27.60 -12.33
N GLN A 295 7.70 26.37 -12.53
CA GLN A 295 8.22 25.90 -13.81
C GLN A 295 7.08 25.88 -14.84
N GLY A 296 7.40 26.08 -16.13
CA GLY A 296 6.38 26.21 -17.17
C GLY A 296 5.49 24.97 -17.26
N GLY A 297 4.18 25.17 -17.41
CA GLY A 297 3.19 24.10 -17.63
C GLY A 297 2.34 23.72 -16.41
N TYR A 298 2.80 23.98 -15.17
CA TYR A 298 2.05 23.60 -13.96
C TYR A 298 1.07 24.68 -13.45
N GLN A 299 1.07 25.87 -14.06
CA GLN A 299 0.27 27.01 -13.60
C GLN A 299 -0.33 27.82 -14.78
N PRO A 300 -1.65 27.73 -15.04
CA PRO A 300 -2.61 26.83 -14.42
C PRO A 300 -2.38 25.36 -14.82
N MET A 301 -2.95 24.43 -14.05
CA MET A 301 -2.98 23.00 -14.39
C MET A 301 -3.88 22.73 -15.60
N THR A 302 -3.64 21.61 -16.28
CA THR A 302 -4.35 21.17 -17.50
C THR A 302 -4.92 19.74 -17.39
N LYS A 303 -5.08 19.25 -16.16
CA LYS A 303 -5.68 17.95 -15.77
C LYS A 303 -6.74 17.40 -16.72
N GLN A 304 -6.67 16.11 -17.03
CA GLN A 304 -7.57 15.51 -18.03
C GLN A 304 -8.71 14.67 -17.44
N GLY A 305 -8.65 14.33 -16.15
CA GLY A 305 -9.77 13.75 -15.43
C GLY A 305 -9.86 12.23 -15.49
N ALA A 306 -8.87 11.50 -16.01
CA ALA A 306 -8.81 10.06 -15.79
C ALA A 306 -8.49 9.73 -14.32
N ILE A 307 -8.66 8.47 -13.92
CA ILE A 307 -8.23 7.99 -12.61
C ILE A 307 -7.24 6.84 -12.81
N ILE A 308 -6.12 6.88 -12.09
CA ILE A 308 -5.14 5.80 -12.03
C ILE A 308 -4.97 5.28 -10.60
N LEU A 309 -4.53 4.02 -10.48
CA LEU A 309 -4.09 3.40 -9.24
C LEU A 309 -2.92 2.45 -9.50
N GLY A 310 -1.79 2.68 -8.82
CA GLY A 310 -0.63 1.79 -8.80
C GLY A 310 0.35 1.95 -9.96
N ILE A 311 0.11 2.92 -10.83
CA ILE A 311 0.89 3.24 -12.04
C ILE A 311 1.01 4.76 -12.20
N GLY A 312 1.91 5.22 -13.07
CA GLY A 312 1.94 6.60 -13.57
C GLY A 312 0.93 6.88 -14.68
N GLY A 313 0.79 8.16 -15.05
CA GLY A 313 -0.12 8.63 -16.10
C GLY A 313 0.13 8.01 -17.48
N ASP A 314 1.39 7.76 -17.81
CA ASP A 314 1.84 7.12 -19.04
C ASP A 314 1.88 5.57 -19.00
N ASN A 315 1.30 4.95 -17.96
CA ASN A 315 1.36 3.52 -17.67
C ASN A 315 2.74 3.00 -17.21
N SER A 316 3.58 3.85 -16.62
CA SER A 316 4.77 3.42 -15.87
C SER A 316 4.36 2.54 -14.69
N ASN A 317 4.67 1.25 -14.77
CA ASN A 317 4.15 0.21 -13.87
C ASN A 317 5.24 -0.56 -13.10
N GLY A 318 6.37 0.10 -12.84
CA GLY A 318 7.48 -0.48 -12.09
C GLY A 318 7.34 -0.38 -10.58
N SER A 319 6.41 0.43 -10.07
CA SER A 319 6.22 0.63 -8.64
C SER A 319 5.50 -0.51 -7.95
N VAL A 320 5.59 -0.52 -6.63
CA VAL A 320 4.85 -1.44 -5.76
C VAL A 320 4.19 -0.64 -4.64
N GLY A 321 3.09 -1.14 -4.10
CA GLY A 321 2.41 -0.50 -2.99
C GLY A 321 1.14 -1.20 -2.53
N SER A 322 0.57 -0.72 -1.43
CA SER A 322 -0.66 -1.26 -0.85
C SER A 322 -1.76 -0.21 -0.93
N PHE A 323 -2.95 -0.57 -1.40
CA PHE A 323 -4.12 0.31 -1.39
C PHE A 323 -5.25 -0.32 -0.59
N PHE A 324 -5.85 0.44 0.34
CA PHE A 324 -6.97 -0.02 1.16
C PHE A 324 -8.27 0.72 0.83
N GLU A 325 -8.19 2.05 0.78
CA GLU A 325 -9.29 2.94 0.44
C GLU A 325 -8.75 4.28 -0.06
N GLY A 326 -9.53 5.00 -0.86
CA GLY A 326 -9.20 6.34 -1.31
C GLY A 326 -10.36 7.00 -2.06
N VAL A 327 -10.32 8.33 -2.15
CA VAL A 327 -11.36 9.12 -2.83
C VAL A 327 -10.74 10.27 -3.61
N MET A 328 -11.50 10.77 -4.58
CA MET A 328 -11.25 12.06 -5.24
C MET A 328 -12.48 12.94 -5.03
N THR A 329 -12.28 14.25 -4.85
CA THR A 329 -13.33 15.22 -4.50
C THR A 329 -13.40 16.35 -5.50
N SER A 330 -14.59 16.94 -5.66
CA SER A 330 -14.75 18.21 -6.36
C SER A 330 -14.57 19.36 -5.37
N GLY A 331 -13.76 20.36 -5.73
CA GLY A 331 -13.45 21.49 -4.86
C GLY A 331 -12.15 21.29 -4.07
N TYR A 332 -11.75 22.31 -3.31
CA TYR A 332 -10.52 22.30 -2.50
C TYR A 332 -10.87 22.05 -1.03
N PRO A 333 -10.68 20.82 -0.49
CA PRO A 333 -11.16 20.49 0.85
C PRO A 333 -10.49 21.34 1.93
N SER A 334 -11.28 21.74 2.94
CA SER A 334 -10.73 22.44 4.11
C SER A 334 -9.92 21.49 5.00
N ASP A 335 -8.94 22.04 5.72
CA ASP A 335 -8.14 21.27 6.68
C ASP A 335 -9.01 20.60 7.76
N ALA A 336 -10.09 21.25 8.17
CA ALA A 336 -11.05 20.70 9.13
C ALA A 336 -11.78 19.46 8.58
N THR A 337 -12.11 19.46 7.28
CA THR A 337 -12.74 18.32 6.60
C THR A 337 -11.76 17.15 6.55
N GLU A 338 -10.53 17.37 6.09
CA GLU A 338 -9.50 16.33 6.03
C GLU A 338 -9.14 15.77 7.40
N ASN A 339 -9.08 16.61 8.44
CA ASN A 339 -8.85 16.15 9.82
C ASN A 339 -9.99 15.27 10.33
N SER A 340 -11.24 15.57 9.94
CA SER A 340 -12.40 14.74 10.29
C SER A 340 -12.37 13.40 9.55
N VAL A 341 -11.96 13.39 8.28
CA VAL A 341 -11.72 12.16 7.50
C VAL A 341 -10.60 11.32 8.14
N GLN A 342 -9.50 11.93 8.55
CA GLN A 342 -8.42 11.24 9.26
C GLN A 342 -8.91 10.62 10.58
N ALA A 343 -9.71 11.34 11.36
CA ALA A 343 -10.29 10.78 12.59
C ALA A 343 -11.20 9.57 12.29
N ASN A 344 -11.98 9.62 11.20
CA ASN A 344 -12.77 8.49 10.72
C ASN A 344 -11.88 7.30 10.33
N ILE A 345 -10.80 7.51 9.58
CA ILE A 345 -9.84 6.47 9.19
C ILE A 345 -9.22 5.82 10.43
N VAL A 346 -8.75 6.62 11.40
CA VAL A 346 -8.19 6.13 12.66
C VAL A 346 -9.18 5.25 13.41
N SER A 347 -10.46 5.63 13.42
CA SER A 347 -11.51 4.86 14.10
C SER A 347 -11.73 3.45 13.52
N VAL A 348 -11.27 3.18 12.28
CA VAL A 348 -11.32 1.84 11.67
C VAL A 348 -10.45 0.84 12.42
N GLY A 349 -9.32 1.28 12.98
CA GLY A 349 -8.38 0.37 13.64
C GLY A 349 -7.80 -0.67 12.69
N TYR A 350 -7.28 -0.24 11.53
CA TYR A 350 -6.59 -1.12 10.59
C TYR A 350 -5.45 -1.89 11.29
N ALA A 351 -5.34 -3.19 11.02
CA ALA A 351 -4.29 -4.04 11.58
C ALA A 351 -3.80 -5.09 10.58
N LYS A 352 -2.51 -5.41 10.62
CA LYS A 352 -1.89 -6.46 9.77
C LYS A 352 -2.26 -7.86 10.27
N SER A 353 -2.41 -8.81 9.34
CA SER A 353 -2.84 -10.18 9.64
C SER A 353 -1.87 -11.27 9.17
N VAL A 354 -0.57 -10.96 8.99
CA VAL A 354 0.41 -11.94 8.47
C VAL A 354 1.16 -12.63 9.61
N THR A 355 0.94 -13.94 9.76
CA THR A 355 1.59 -14.79 10.78
C THR A 355 2.47 -15.90 10.19
N PHE A 356 2.57 -15.95 8.86
CA PHE A 356 3.33 -16.95 8.12
C PHE A 356 4.33 -16.24 7.18
N PRO A 357 5.54 -16.78 6.96
CA PRO A 357 6.12 -17.97 7.59
C PRO A 357 6.39 -17.84 9.09
N VAL A 358 6.56 -18.97 9.77
CA VAL A 358 7.08 -18.98 11.15
C VAL A 358 8.57 -18.65 11.16
N ASN A 359 8.99 -17.69 11.98
CA ASN A 359 10.38 -17.28 12.08
C ASN A 359 11.30 -18.42 12.54
N GLY A 360 12.38 -18.65 11.80
CA GLY A 360 13.35 -19.72 12.05
C GLY A 360 12.93 -21.09 11.51
N ALA A 361 11.71 -21.24 11.00
CA ALA A 361 11.25 -22.50 10.43
C ALA A 361 11.81 -22.73 9.02
N SER A 362 11.96 -24.01 8.66
CA SER A 362 12.38 -24.45 7.34
C SER A 362 11.19 -25.03 6.57
N TYR A 363 11.15 -24.77 5.27
CA TYR A 363 10.12 -25.29 4.37
C TYR A 363 10.75 -25.79 3.07
N ARG A 364 10.03 -26.70 2.40
CA ARG A 364 10.18 -26.96 0.97
C ARG A 364 9.14 -26.14 0.23
N LEU A 365 9.58 -25.47 -0.83
CA LEU A 365 8.74 -24.60 -1.64
C LEU A 365 8.43 -25.35 -2.92
N THR A 366 7.17 -25.72 -3.12
CA THR A 366 6.71 -26.42 -4.32
C THR A 366 6.07 -25.41 -5.26
N ASN A 367 6.58 -25.33 -6.49
CA ASN A 367 5.98 -24.53 -7.54
C ASN A 367 4.66 -25.14 -8.01
N LEU A 368 3.62 -24.33 -8.17
CA LEU A 368 2.28 -24.83 -8.51
C LEU A 368 2.12 -25.25 -9.98
N ALA A 369 2.89 -24.70 -10.92
CA ALA A 369 2.86 -25.12 -12.31
C ALA A 369 3.59 -26.45 -12.53
N ALA A 370 4.76 -26.61 -11.92
CA ALA A 370 5.63 -27.76 -12.14
C ALA A 370 5.38 -28.94 -11.18
N GLY A 371 4.82 -28.69 -9.98
CA GLY A 371 4.77 -29.70 -8.92
C GLY A 371 6.16 -30.10 -8.38
N LYS A 372 7.16 -29.25 -8.64
CA LYS A 372 8.58 -29.45 -8.29
C LYS A 372 9.01 -28.47 -7.21
N VAL A 373 10.09 -28.79 -6.51
CA VAL A 373 10.57 -27.98 -5.39
C VAL A 373 11.73 -27.07 -5.78
N LEU A 374 11.83 -25.94 -5.07
CA LEU A 374 12.98 -25.03 -5.14
C LEU A 374 14.25 -25.74 -4.65
N ASP A 375 15.26 -25.82 -5.51
CA ASP A 375 16.44 -26.69 -5.38
C ASP A 375 17.72 -25.91 -5.63
N ALA A 376 18.73 -26.12 -4.78
CA ALA A 376 20.09 -25.71 -5.06
C ALA A 376 20.76 -26.72 -6.00
N ALA A 377 21.13 -26.29 -7.21
CA ALA A 377 21.55 -27.20 -8.26
C ALA A 377 22.69 -28.13 -7.83
N ASN A 378 22.50 -29.43 -8.01
CA ASN A 378 23.43 -30.50 -7.61
C ASN A 378 23.81 -30.48 -6.11
N CYS A 379 22.95 -29.93 -5.25
CA CYS A 379 23.25 -29.61 -3.86
C CYS A 379 24.56 -28.81 -3.67
N GLY A 380 24.91 -27.95 -4.64
CA GLY A 380 26.07 -27.08 -4.55
C GLY A 380 25.97 -26.10 -3.38
N THR A 381 27.12 -25.75 -2.80
CA THR A 381 27.21 -24.85 -1.65
C THR A 381 27.99 -23.57 -1.93
N ALA A 382 28.64 -23.48 -3.08
CA ALA A 382 29.43 -22.32 -3.48
C ALA A 382 28.54 -21.15 -3.88
N ASN A 383 29.05 -19.93 -3.67
CA ASN A 383 28.48 -18.71 -4.26
C ASN A 383 28.32 -18.87 -5.78
N GLY A 384 27.16 -18.50 -6.30
CA GLY A 384 26.82 -18.65 -7.72
C GLY A 384 26.17 -19.99 -8.07
N THR A 385 25.98 -20.91 -7.10
CA THR A 385 25.18 -22.12 -7.34
C THR A 385 23.78 -21.72 -7.80
N ALA A 386 23.39 -22.14 -9.00
CA ALA A 386 22.08 -21.78 -9.56
C ALA A 386 20.94 -22.38 -8.72
N VAL A 387 19.86 -21.62 -8.57
CA VAL A 387 18.60 -22.14 -8.02
C VAL A 387 17.71 -22.60 -9.18
N GLN A 388 17.03 -23.71 -8.99
CA GLN A 388 16.27 -24.39 -10.03
C GLN A 388 15.05 -25.13 -9.45
N LEU A 389 14.24 -25.67 -10.34
CA LEU A 389 13.24 -26.67 -10.01
C LEU A 389 13.83 -28.07 -10.11
N TRP A 390 13.49 -28.90 -9.12
CA TRP A 390 13.81 -30.32 -9.15
C TRP A 390 12.72 -31.16 -8.48
N ASP A 391 12.64 -32.43 -8.83
CA ASP A 391 11.82 -33.38 -8.09
C ASP A 391 12.14 -33.35 -6.59
N ASN A 392 11.14 -33.57 -5.76
CA ASN A 392 11.35 -33.60 -4.31
C ASN A 392 12.14 -34.86 -3.92
N LEU A 393 13.42 -34.67 -3.59
CA LEU A 393 14.34 -35.71 -3.14
C LEU A 393 14.39 -35.82 -1.61
N ASN A 394 13.58 -35.02 -0.90
CA ASN A 394 13.52 -34.97 0.56
C ASN A 394 14.87 -34.67 1.26
N ASN A 395 15.83 -34.05 0.57
CA ASN A 395 17.16 -33.76 1.11
C ASN A 395 17.28 -32.32 1.68
N ALA A 396 18.43 -31.99 2.27
CA ALA A 396 18.67 -30.68 2.89
C ALA A 396 18.86 -29.53 1.88
N CYS A 397 19.26 -29.82 0.64
CA CYS A 397 19.51 -28.79 -0.38
C CYS A 397 18.21 -28.27 -1.03
N GLN A 398 17.07 -28.87 -0.68
CA GLN A 398 15.71 -28.45 -1.03
C GLN A 398 14.93 -27.89 0.17
N GLN A 399 15.59 -27.69 1.32
CA GLN A 399 15.00 -27.07 2.50
C GLN A 399 15.50 -25.64 2.65
N TRP A 400 14.59 -24.73 2.98
CA TRP A 400 14.84 -23.31 3.03
C TRP A 400 14.35 -22.74 4.36
N ARG A 401 15.28 -22.22 5.16
CA ARG A 401 15.00 -21.60 6.47
C ARG A 401 14.67 -20.13 6.31
N PHE A 402 13.57 -19.70 6.89
CA PHE A 402 13.07 -18.32 6.82
C PHE A 402 13.45 -17.56 8.09
N THR A 403 14.24 -16.50 7.94
CA THR A 403 14.61 -15.59 9.03
C THR A 403 13.97 -14.23 8.79
N ASN A 404 13.11 -13.79 9.70
CA ASN A 404 12.42 -12.50 9.57
C ASN A 404 13.42 -11.35 9.83
N VAL A 405 13.46 -10.38 8.93
CA VAL A 405 14.29 -9.17 9.03
C VAL A 405 13.46 -7.88 9.21
N GLY A 406 12.19 -8.03 9.59
CA GLY A 406 11.24 -6.94 9.85
C GLY A 406 10.24 -6.71 8.71
N ALA A 407 9.06 -6.16 9.03
CA ALA A 407 8.03 -5.73 8.06
C ALA A 407 7.66 -6.79 7.00
N ASN A 408 7.52 -8.06 7.41
CA ASN A 408 7.26 -9.22 6.52
C ASN A 408 8.36 -9.51 5.47
N LYS A 409 9.60 -9.10 5.75
CA LYS A 409 10.77 -9.38 4.90
C LYS A 409 11.57 -10.52 5.48
N TRP A 410 12.11 -11.36 4.60
CA TRP A 410 12.73 -12.63 4.96
C TRP A 410 14.06 -12.81 4.25
N THR A 411 15.07 -13.25 5.01
CA THR A 411 16.22 -13.93 4.45
C THR A 411 15.89 -15.41 4.35
N ILE A 412 16.04 -15.98 3.15
CA ILE A 412 15.69 -17.38 2.84
C ILE A 412 17.00 -18.17 2.67
N THR A 413 17.40 -18.90 3.71
CA THR A 413 18.68 -19.63 3.77
C THR A 413 18.50 -21.07 3.28
N ASN A 414 19.31 -21.52 2.34
CA ASN A 414 19.39 -22.93 1.99
C ASN A 414 19.99 -23.73 3.17
N VAL A 415 19.28 -24.74 3.66
CA VAL A 415 19.70 -25.48 4.87
C VAL A 415 21.00 -26.26 4.65
N ASN A 416 21.25 -26.78 3.46
CA ASN A 416 22.48 -27.50 3.13
C ASN A 416 23.70 -26.56 2.99
N ALA A 417 23.53 -25.44 2.29
CA ALA A 417 24.65 -24.56 1.94
C ALA A 417 24.95 -23.49 3.00
N GLY A 418 23.97 -23.08 3.81
CA GLY A 418 24.09 -21.94 4.73
C GLY A 418 24.10 -20.57 4.03
N THR A 419 24.12 -20.54 2.70
CA THR A 419 23.96 -19.36 1.83
C THR A 419 22.47 -19.10 1.53
N VAL A 420 22.17 -17.92 1.00
CA VAL A 420 20.80 -17.39 0.86
C VAL A 420 20.35 -17.31 -0.59
N LEU A 421 19.03 -17.35 -0.80
CA LEU A 421 18.42 -17.06 -2.10
C LEU A 421 18.67 -15.60 -2.48
N ASP A 422 19.40 -15.40 -3.57
CA ASP A 422 19.92 -14.11 -4.03
C ASP A 422 19.54 -13.85 -5.49
N ALA A 423 19.21 -12.59 -5.78
CA ALA A 423 19.07 -12.12 -7.15
C ALA A 423 20.44 -11.72 -7.70
N VAL A 424 20.87 -12.41 -8.77
CA VAL A 424 22.23 -12.32 -9.30
C VAL A 424 22.63 -10.86 -9.54
N ASN A 425 23.74 -10.43 -8.93
CA ASN A 425 24.31 -9.08 -9.02
C ASN A 425 23.36 -7.96 -8.58
N CYS A 426 22.36 -8.27 -7.75
CA CYS A 426 21.23 -7.39 -7.46
C CYS A 426 20.56 -6.82 -8.72
N GLY A 427 20.53 -7.61 -9.81
CA GLY A 427 19.94 -7.22 -11.07
C GLY A 427 18.47 -6.82 -10.92
N VAL A 428 18.04 -5.89 -11.76
CA VAL A 428 16.70 -5.28 -11.72
C VAL A 428 15.92 -5.45 -13.02
N ALA A 429 16.53 -6.12 -14.00
CA ALA A 429 15.96 -6.43 -15.30
C ALA A 429 15.10 -7.70 -15.22
N LEU A 430 14.08 -7.78 -16.07
CA LEU A 430 13.29 -8.99 -16.26
C LEU A 430 14.21 -10.16 -16.65
N GLY A 431 14.04 -11.30 -15.98
CA GLY A 431 14.83 -12.49 -16.22
C GLY A 431 16.17 -12.52 -15.48
N THR A 432 16.40 -11.59 -14.55
CA THR A 432 17.54 -11.70 -13.63
C THR A 432 17.46 -13.04 -12.91
N ALA A 433 18.48 -13.88 -13.09
CA ALA A 433 18.51 -15.21 -12.50
C ALA A 433 18.63 -15.15 -10.97
N THR A 434 18.28 -16.27 -10.32
CA THR A 434 18.51 -16.46 -8.89
C THR A 434 19.61 -17.49 -8.62
N ASN A 435 20.36 -17.28 -7.55
CA ASN A 435 21.44 -18.17 -7.14
C ASN A 435 21.52 -18.28 -5.61
N LEU A 436 22.46 -19.10 -5.15
CA LEU A 436 22.94 -19.07 -3.78
C LEU A 436 24.09 -18.07 -3.66
N TRP A 437 24.03 -17.24 -2.64
CA TRP A 437 25.12 -16.33 -2.30
C TRP A 437 25.27 -16.17 -0.79
N GLN A 438 26.47 -15.83 -0.33
CA GLN A 438 26.69 -15.46 1.06
C GLN A 438 25.76 -14.31 1.46
N SER A 439 25.27 -14.32 2.71
CA SER A 439 24.38 -13.27 3.20
C SER A 439 25.14 -11.94 3.34
N LEU A 440 24.73 -10.95 2.55
CA LEU A 440 25.23 -9.57 2.54
C LEU A 440 24.27 -8.60 3.24
N GLY A 441 23.05 -9.04 3.57
CA GLY A 441 22.04 -8.22 4.25
C GLY A 441 21.44 -7.09 3.37
N ASN A 442 21.69 -7.13 2.07
CA ASN A 442 21.18 -6.15 1.11
C ASN A 442 19.75 -6.50 0.65
N LYS A 443 19.10 -5.60 -0.10
CA LYS A 443 17.72 -5.78 -0.57
C LYS A 443 17.55 -6.93 -1.58
N CYS A 444 18.60 -7.34 -2.29
CA CYS A 444 18.48 -8.41 -3.30
C CYS A 444 18.51 -9.83 -2.70
N GLN A 445 18.60 -9.92 -1.37
CA GLN A 445 18.52 -11.14 -0.56
C GLN A 445 17.37 -11.12 0.46
N GLN A 446 16.52 -10.10 0.36
CA GLN A 446 15.34 -9.94 1.20
C GLN A 446 14.11 -10.18 0.34
N TRP A 447 13.24 -11.05 0.84
CA TRP A 447 12.05 -11.50 0.14
C TRP A 447 10.81 -11.28 1.00
N ALA A 448 9.77 -10.67 0.45
CA ALA A 448 8.45 -10.68 1.06
C ALA A 448 7.70 -11.96 0.68
N VAL A 449 6.97 -12.51 1.64
CA VAL A 449 6.11 -13.68 1.43
C VAL A 449 4.66 -13.19 1.43
N ILE A 450 4.03 -13.23 0.26
CA ILE A 450 2.72 -12.62 0.01
C ILE A 450 1.68 -13.74 -0.18
N PRO A 451 0.58 -13.77 0.59
CA PRO A 451 -0.41 -14.83 0.47
C PRO A 451 -1.15 -14.80 -0.87
N ALA A 452 -1.26 -15.91 -1.58
CA ALA A 452 -2.03 -16.03 -2.81
C ALA A 452 -3.35 -16.82 -2.63
N GLY A 453 -3.75 -17.04 -1.37
CA GLY A 453 -4.94 -17.81 -0.99
C GLY A 453 -4.68 -19.31 -0.93
N ASN A 454 -5.47 -20.04 -0.13
CA ASN A 454 -5.42 -21.51 -0.04
C ASN A 454 -4.01 -22.11 0.19
N GLY A 455 -3.20 -21.48 1.05
CA GLY A 455 -1.84 -21.95 1.39
C GLY A 455 -0.79 -21.74 0.29
N ARG A 456 -1.07 -20.83 -0.65
CA ARG A 456 -0.18 -20.46 -1.76
C ARG A 456 0.45 -19.11 -1.45
N TYR A 457 1.63 -18.87 -2.01
CA TYR A 457 2.41 -17.67 -1.75
C TYR A 457 3.15 -17.20 -3.00
N GLU A 458 3.28 -15.89 -3.11
CA GLU A 458 4.22 -15.21 -3.99
C GLU A 458 5.46 -14.84 -3.17
N LEU A 459 6.64 -14.94 -3.79
CA LEU A 459 7.90 -14.50 -3.20
C LEU A 459 8.38 -13.27 -3.95
N VAL A 460 8.33 -12.10 -3.33
CA VAL A 460 8.67 -10.81 -3.94
C VAL A 460 10.04 -10.36 -3.44
N VAL A 461 10.98 -10.07 -4.33
CA VAL A 461 12.31 -9.58 -3.95
C VAL A 461 12.34 -8.06 -3.74
N GLU A 462 12.96 -7.60 -2.67
CA GLU A 462 12.89 -6.20 -2.22
C GLU A 462 13.64 -5.20 -3.11
N ASN A 463 14.63 -5.64 -3.90
CA ASN A 463 15.40 -4.72 -4.76
C ASN A 463 14.63 -4.29 -6.03
N SER A 464 13.64 -5.08 -6.47
CA SER A 464 12.96 -4.85 -7.75
C SER A 464 11.45 -4.88 -7.67
N GLY A 465 10.87 -5.48 -6.62
CA GLY A 465 9.43 -5.73 -6.54
C GLY A 465 8.93 -6.83 -7.47
N MET A 466 9.85 -7.57 -8.11
CA MET A 466 9.56 -8.72 -8.96
C MET A 466 9.35 -9.99 -8.14
N VAL A 467 8.63 -10.95 -8.71
CA VAL A 467 8.34 -12.24 -8.10
C VAL A 467 9.33 -13.32 -8.51
N LEU A 468 9.54 -14.32 -7.65
CA LEU A 468 10.24 -15.56 -7.99
C LEU A 468 9.43 -16.35 -9.02
N ASP A 469 10.03 -16.55 -10.19
CA ASP A 469 9.42 -17.10 -11.38
C ASP A 469 10.25 -18.27 -11.92
N ASP A 470 9.58 -19.25 -12.51
CA ASP A 470 10.27 -20.29 -13.28
C ASP A 470 10.51 -19.83 -14.70
N GLN A 471 11.76 -19.94 -15.16
CA GLN A 471 12.11 -19.48 -16.49
C GLN A 471 11.22 -20.11 -17.57
N ASN A 472 10.51 -19.26 -18.32
CA ASN A 472 9.56 -19.64 -19.38
C ASN A 472 8.43 -20.56 -18.90
N CYS A 473 8.07 -20.53 -17.61
CA CYS A 473 7.11 -21.45 -17.00
C CYS A 473 7.50 -22.94 -17.22
N GLY A 474 8.80 -23.23 -17.30
CA GLY A 474 9.31 -24.57 -17.60
C GLY A 474 9.07 -25.55 -16.45
N THR A 475 8.58 -26.75 -16.77
CA THR A 475 8.21 -27.75 -15.75
C THR A 475 9.20 -28.90 -15.60
N ALA A 476 10.33 -28.89 -16.32
CA ALA A 476 11.32 -29.95 -16.27
C ALA A 476 12.28 -29.80 -15.07
N ASN A 477 12.91 -30.90 -14.66
CA ASN A 477 14.05 -30.84 -13.74
C ASN A 477 15.17 -30.00 -14.36
N GLY A 478 15.72 -29.08 -13.56
CA GLY A 478 16.77 -28.17 -14.00
C GLY A 478 16.27 -26.85 -14.59
N THR A 479 14.95 -26.63 -14.72
CA THR A 479 14.41 -25.30 -15.04
C THR A 479 14.94 -24.29 -14.02
N LYS A 480 15.60 -23.24 -14.48
CA LYS A 480 16.16 -22.20 -13.60
C LYS A 480 15.08 -21.27 -13.10
N THR A 481 15.26 -20.76 -11.88
CA THR A 481 14.41 -19.71 -11.33
C THR A 481 15.01 -18.34 -11.60
N GLN A 482 14.14 -17.37 -11.85
CA GLN A 482 14.47 -16.00 -12.20
C GLN A 482 13.53 -15.03 -11.46
N MET A 483 13.78 -13.74 -11.63
CA MET A 483 12.87 -12.69 -11.23
C MET A 483 12.10 -12.19 -12.44
N TRP A 484 10.78 -12.04 -12.30
CA TRP A 484 9.93 -11.51 -13.36
C TRP A 484 8.83 -10.62 -12.79
N MET A 485 8.24 -9.77 -13.64
CA MET A 485 7.02 -9.05 -13.26
C MET A 485 5.89 -10.03 -12.96
N TRP A 486 4.93 -9.61 -12.14
CA TRP A 486 3.76 -10.46 -11.86
C TRP A 486 2.95 -10.66 -13.14
N LEU A 487 2.74 -11.93 -13.51
CA LEU A 487 2.01 -12.36 -14.70
C LEU A 487 0.70 -13.07 -14.37
N ASN A 488 0.31 -13.11 -13.09
CA ASN A 488 -0.95 -13.71 -12.64
C ASN A 488 -1.12 -15.18 -13.04
N ASN A 489 -0.04 -15.97 -12.93
CA ASN A 489 0.00 -17.37 -13.35
C ASN A 489 0.55 -18.29 -12.25
N THR A 490 0.48 -19.60 -12.46
CA THR A 490 0.90 -20.61 -11.48
C THR A 490 2.42 -20.86 -11.41
N CYS A 491 3.21 -20.39 -12.38
CA CYS A 491 4.68 -20.51 -12.36
C CYS A 491 5.33 -19.55 -11.37
N GLN A 492 4.56 -18.58 -10.85
CA GLN A 492 4.99 -17.58 -9.87
C GLN A 492 4.40 -17.85 -8.47
N LEU A 493 3.73 -19.00 -8.30
CA LEU A 493 3.05 -19.37 -7.07
C LEU A 493 3.66 -20.61 -6.44
N TRP A 494 3.79 -20.56 -5.12
CA TRP A 494 4.49 -21.55 -4.33
C TRP A 494 3.63 -22.04 -3.15
N SER A 495 3.59 -23.34 -2.91
CA SER A 495 3.08 -23.91 -1.65
C SER A 495 4.23 -24.33 -0.75
N PHE A 496 4.08 -24.11 0.56
CA PHE A 496 5.14 -24.36 1.53
C PHE A 496 4.78 -25.58 2.37
N SER A 497 5.69 -26.52 2.51
CA SER A 497 5.55 -27.69 3.38
C SER A 497 6.75 -27.81 4.32
N SER A 498 6.51 -28.12 5.59
CA SER A 498 7.56 -28.38 6.58
C SER A 498 8.37 -29.63 6.31
#